data_AF-A0A9R1W3B1-F1
#
_entry.id   AF-A0A9R1W3B1-F1
#
_cell.length_a   1.000
_cell.length_b   1.000
_cell.length_c   1.000
_cell.angle_alpha   90.00
_cell.angle_beta   90.00
_cell.angle_gamma   90.00
#
_symmetry.space_group_name_H-M   'P 1'
#
loop_
_entity.id
_entity.type
_entity.pdbx_description
1 polymer ?
#
loop_
_entity_poly.entity_id
_entity_poly.type
_entity_poly.pdbx_seq_one_letter_code
_entity_poly.pdbx_strand_id
1 'polypeptide(L)'
;MTAFHGYDAFTIKGSDHWKKINDGKNCALLKHIGCSQHKNAITCVENLMNQATHIENIILQLTQFFWLTFQACALRGHDEMPNSKNQGNFLQLLKLLASSNDEVENIILEKAPYNSKYTSIDIQKEILSIIANEFWKLIHNEVGDS
;
A
#
# COMPACT_ATOMS: atom_id res chain seq x y z
N MET A 1 -5.07 -32.97 12.79
CA MET A 1 -5.53 -31.64 13.25
C MET A 1 -4.86 -31.33 14.58
N THR A 2 -3.76 -30.59 14.58
CA THR A 2 -3.05 -30.18 15.80
C THR A 2 -3.64 -28.87 16.30
N ALA A 3 -4.45 -28.92 17.36
CA ALA A 3 -5.04 -27.75 17.98
C ALA A 3 -3.94 -26.85 18.59
N PHE A 4 -3.74 -25.67 17.99
CA PHE A 4 -2.88 -24.63 18.53
C PHE A 4 -3.60 -23.97 19.72
N HIS A 5 -3.35 -24.48 20.93
CA HIS A 5 -3.97 -24.07 22.20
C HIS A 5 -3.65 -22.61 22.64
N GLY A 6 -3.12 -21.76 21.77
CA GLY A 6 -2.84 -20.34 22.05
C GLY A 6 -3.60 -19.36 21.14
N TYR A 7 -4.17 -19.80 20.02
CA TYR A 7 -4.87 -18.89 19.09
C TYR A 7 -6.26 -18.51 19.62
N ASP A 8 -7.09 -19.52 19.94
CA ASP A 8 -8.46 -19.33 20.44
C ASP A 8 -8.52 -18.44 21.69
N ALA A 9 -7.51 -18.52 22.56
CA ALA A 9 -7.48 -17.79 23.83
C ALA A 9 -7.43 -16.26 23.65
N PHE A 10 -6.84 -15.76 22.55
CA PHE A 10 -6.69 -14.32 22.31
C PHE A 10 -7.57 -13.79 21.18
N THR A 11 -8.33 -14.65 20.49
CA THR A 11 -9.21 -14.24 19.37
C THR A 11 -10.68 -14.61 19.57
N ILE A 12 -11.01 -15.67 20.33
CA ILE A 12 -12.38 -16.21 20.40
C ILE A 12 -12.86 -16.35 21.86
N LYS A 13 -12.10 -17.02 22.71
CA LYS A 13 -12.58 -17.49 24.03
C LYS A 13 -12.18 -16.58 25.19
N GLY A 14 -11.21 -15.69 24.99
CA GLY A 14 -10.59 -14.92 26.06
C GLY A 14 -9.61 -15.76 26.90
N SER A 15 -8.77 -15.07 27.67
CA SER A 15 -7.78 -15.69 28.57
C SER A 15 -8.09 -15.31 30.02
N ASP A 16 -8.20 -16.31 30.87
CA ASP A 16 -8.43 -16.22 32.32
C ASP A 16 -7.15 -16.53 33.14
N HIS A 17 -6.08 -16.93 32.46
CA HIS A 17 -4.83 -17.39 33.06
C HIS A 17 -3.72 -16.32 33.13
N TRP A 18 -4.08 -15.03 33.29
CA TRP A 18 -3.11 -13.91 33.39
C TRP A 18 -2.08 -14.07 34.51
N LYS A 19 -2.35 -14.89 35.54
CA LYS A 19 -1.38 -15.18 36.60
C LYS A 19 -0.21 -16.09 36.15
N LYS A 20 -0.29 -16.73 34.98
CA LYS A 20 0.72 -17.69 34.46
C LYS A 20 1.58 -17.13 33.32
N ILE A 21 1.66 -15.80 33.19
CA ILE A 21 2.43 -15.15 32.10
C ILE A 21 3.93 -15.49 32.17
N ASN A 22 4.47 -15.80 33.35
CA ASN A 22 5.87 -16.20 33.56
C ASN A 22 6.10 -17.71 33.63
N ASP A 23 5.12 -18.54 33.26
CA ASP A 23 5.21 -20.01 33.37
C ASP A 23 5.98 -20.67 32.20
N GLY A 24 6.98 -19.97 31.66
CA GLY A 24 7.84 -20.43 30.57
C GLY A 24 7.08 -20.99 29.37
N LYS A 25 7.38 -22.23 28.96
CA LYS A 25 6.74 -22.89 27.79
C LYS A 25 5.24 -23.13 27.97
N ASN A 26 4.69 -23.05 29.17
CA ASN A 26 3.25 -23.19 29.43
C ASN A 26 2.49 -21.86 29.34
N CYS A 27 3.21 -20.74 29.22
CA CYS A 27 2.60 -19.44 29.02
C CYS A 27 1.87 -19.37 27.67
N ALA A 28 0.56 -19.06 27.73
CA ALA A 28 -0.27 -18.88 26.55
C ALA A 28 0.24 -17.75 25.64
N LEU A 29 0.80 -16.69 26.23
CA LEU A 29 1.39 -15.56 25.50
C LEU A 29 2.62 -16.00 24.69
N LEU A 30 3.55 -16.73 25.30
CA LEU A 30 4.76 -17.20 24.60
C LEU A 30 4.41 -18.19 23.47
N LYS A 31 3.39 -19.03 23.67
CA LYS A 31 2.84 -19.88 22.60
C LYS A 31 2.19 -19.08 21.47
N HIS A 32 1.49 -17.99 21.81
CA HIS A 32 0.89 -17.09 20.82
C HIS A 32 1.96 -16.34 20.00
N ILE A 33 3.01 -15.81 20.64
CA ILE A 33 4.11 -15.11 19.95
C ILE A 33 4.81 -16.04 18.93
N GLY A 34 4.91 -17.33 19.24
CA GLY A 34 5.46 -18.34 18.33
C GLY A 34 4.55 -18.74 17.16
N CYS A 35 3.27 -18.37 17.17
CA CYS A 35 2.32 -18.82 16.15
C CYS A 35 2.47 -18.06 14.82
N SER A 36 2.07 -18.71 13.72
CA SER A 36 2.11 -18.13 12.38
C SER A 36 1.23 -16.88 12.24
N GLN A 37 0.09 -16.84 12.90
CA GLN A 37 -0.84 -15.72 12.82
C GLN A 37 -0.25 -14.45 13.44
N HIS A 38 0.43 -14.59 14.58
CA HIS A 38 1.12 -13.48 15.23
C HIS A 38 2.29 -12.96 14.38
N LYS A 39 3.09 -13.87 13.82
CA LYS A 39 4.16 -13.50 12.87
C LYS A 39 3.60 -12.74 11.66
N ASN A 40 2.52 -13.24 11.05
CA ASN A 40 1.88 -12.59 9.92
C ASN A 40 1.35 -11.18 10.30
N ALA A 41 0.76 -11.03 11.48
CA ALA A 41 0.29 -9.74 11.97
C ALA A 41 1.46 -8.75 12.21
N ILE A 42 2.57 -9.21 12.79
CA ILE A 42 3.79 -8.39 12.93
C ILE A 42 4.29 -7.95 11.56
N THR A 43 4.43 -8.87 10.60
CA THR A 43 4.87 -8.52 9.24
C THR A 43 3.92 -7.53 8.56
N CYS A 44 2.61 -7.67 8.74
CA CYS A 44 1.65 -6.67 8.24
C CYS A 44 1.85 -5.29 8.88
N VAL A 45 2.12 -5.24 10.18
CA VAL A 45 2.41 -3.98 10.89
C VAL A 45 3.74 -3.38 10.44
N GLU A 46 4.79 -4.17 10.30
CA GLU A 46 6.09 -3.72 9.77
C GLU A 46 5.96 -3.16 8.35
N ASN A 47 5.21 -3.85 7.47
CA ASN A 47 4.91 -3.36 6.12
C ASN A 47 4.10 -2.06 6.13
N LEU A 48 3.13 -1.93 7.05
CA LEU A 48 2.36 -0.70 7.23
C LEU A 48 3.24 0.46 7.74
N MET A 49 4.17 0.17 8.66
CA MET A 49 5.08 1.16 9.25
C MET A 49 6.22 1.57 8.31
N ASN A 50 6.50 0.81 7.24
CA ASN A 50 7.34 1.24 6.11
C ASN A 50 6.72 2.35 5.25
N GLN A 51 5.79 3.13 5.82
CA GLN A 51 5.00 4.20 5.24
C GLN A 51 5.83 5.29 4.54
N ALA A 52 7.08 5.51 4.94
CA ALA A 52 7.99 6.47 4.29
C ALA A 52 8.21 6.13 2.81
N THR A 53 8.48 4.86 2.48
CA THR A 53 8.62 4.40 1.09
C THR A 53 7.31 4.52 0.31
N HIS A 54 6.16 4.27 0.95
CA HIS A 54 4.85 4.49 0.34
C HIS A 54 4.56 5.97 0.06
N ILE A 55 4.96 6.89 0.95
CA ILE A 55 4.75 8.33 0.78
C ILE A 55 5.61 8.88 -0.37
N GLU A 56 6.88 8.51 -0.44
CA GLU A 56 7.76 8.90 -1.55
C GLU A 56 7.23 8.39 -2.90
N ASN A 57 6.70 7.17 -2.93
CA ASN A 57 6.03 6.61 -4.11
C ASN A 57 4.78 7.37 -4.50
N ILE A 58 3.93 7.73 -3.53
CA ILE A 58 2.73 8.53 -3.78
C ILE A 58 3.15 9.87 -4.38
N ILE A 59 4.17 10.54 -3.83
CA ILE A 59 4.65 11.83 -4.34
C ILE A 59 5.17 11.72 -5.79
N LEU A 60 5.95 10.67 -6.11
CA LEU A 60 6.42 10.42 -7.47
C LEU A 60 5.28 10.15 -8.46
N GLN A 61 4.30 9.34 -8.06
CA GLN A 61 3.12 9.04 -8.88
C GLN A 61 2.23 10.27 -9.09
N LEU A 62 2.02 11.06 -8.04
CA LEU A 62 1.30 12.32 -8.09
C LEU A 62 1.97 13.30 -9.06
N THR A 63 3.30 13.40 -9.00
CA THR A 63 4.07 14.32 -9.88
C THR A 63 3.91 13.94 -11.35
N GLN A 64 3.97 12.64 -11.69
CA GLN A 64 3.69 12.15 -13.04
C GLN A 64 2.27 12.41 -13.49
N PHE A 65 1.31 12.15 -12.60
CA PHE A 65 -0.10 12.34 -12.86
C PHE A 65 -0.40 13.82 -13.17
N PHE A 66 0.12 14.74 -12.35
CA PHE A 66 0.01 16.18 -12.57
C PHE A 66 0.64 16.60 -13.89
N TRP A 67 1.83 16.11 -14.22
CA TRP A 67 2.51 16.43 -15.48
C TRP A 67 1.66 16.04 -16.70
N LEU A 68 1.11 14.82 -16.70
CA LEU A 68 0.25 14.35 -17.79
C LEU A 68 -1.07 15.14 -17.88
N THR A 69 -1.71 15.46 -16.74
CA THR A 69 -2.94 16.26 -16.74
C THR A 69 -2.70 17.70 -17.19
N PHE A 70 -1.58 18.32 -16.78
CA PHE A 70 -1.22 19.67 -17.17
C PHE A 70 -0.99 19.79 -18.68
N GLN A 71 -0.43 18.75 -19.29
CA GLN A 71 -0.22 18.69 -20.74
C GLN A 71 -1.46 18.21 -21.53
N ALA A 72 -2.59 17.96 -20.85
CA ALA A 72 -3.78 17.36 -21.44
C ALA A 72 -3.50 16.01 -22.15
N CYS A 73 -2.48 15.28 -21.70
CA CYS A 73 -2.17 13.96 -22.20
C CYS A 73 -3.13 12.92 -21.60
N ALA A 74 -3.56 11.96 -22.42
CA ALA A 74 -4.32 10.82 -21.92
C ALA A 74 -3.45 10.03 -20.94
N LEU A 75 -3.91 9.88 -19.70
CA LEU A 75 -3.24 9.06 -18.68
C LEU A 75 -3.21 7.58 -19.10
N ARG A 76 -4.31 7.13 -19.72
CA ARG A 76 -4.61 5.73 -20.02
C ARG A 76 -4.50 5.42 -21.50
N GLY A 77 -4.03 4.21 -21.81
CA GLY A 77 -4.09 3.63 -23.16
C GLY A 77 -5.44 2.97 -23.41
N HIS A 78 -5.77 2.72 -24.67
CA HIS A 78 -6.94 1.91 -25.03
C HIS A 78 -6.75 0.45 -24.61
N ASP A 79 -5.51 -0.04 -24.67
CA ASP A 79 -5.12 -1.39 -24.30
C ASP A 79 -3.88 -1.33 -23.40
N GLU A 80 -4.04 -1.66 -22.12
CA GLU A 80 -2.97 -1.69 -21.12
C GLU A 80 -2.38 -3.09 -20.91
N MET A 81 -2.79 -4.08 -21.71
CA MET A 81 -2.27 -5.45 -21.60
C MET A 81 -0.74 -5.48 -21.78
N PRO A 82 -0.01 -6.40 -21.12
CA PRO A 82 1.46 -6.47 -21.16
C PRO A 82 2.08 -6.49 -22.57
N ASN A 83 1.35 -7.02 -23.55
CA ASN A 83 1.76 -7.16 -24.94
C ASN A 83 1.30 -6.00 -25.85
N SER A 84 0.59 -5.01 -25.32
CA SER A 84 0.16 -3.83 -26.07
C SER A 84 1.36 -2.96 -26.44
N LYS A 85 1.34 -2.43 -27.66
CA LYS A 85 2.35 -1.46 -28.13
C LYS A 85 2.22 -0.10 -27.43
N ASN A 86 1.04 0.23 -26.92
CA ASN A 86 0.78 1.48 -26.22
C ASN A 86 -0.13 1.23 -25.02
N GLN A 87 0.50 0.95 -23.89
CA GLN A 87 -0.17 0.70 -22.61
C GLN A 87 -0.63 1.96 -21.88
N GLY A 88 -0.56 3.14 -22.52
CA GLY A 88 -0.89 4.40 -21.88
C GLY A 88 0.31 5.11 -21.28
N ASN A 89 0.22 6.44 -21.22
CA ASN A 89 1.33 7.29 -20.83
C ASN A 89 1.72 7.11 -19.36
N PHE A 90 0.75 6.91 -18.46
CA PHE A 90 1.02 6.69 -17.04
C PHE A 90 1.83 5.40 -16.82
N LEU A 91 1.43 4.30 -17.46
CA LEU A 91 2.14 3.02 -17.32
C LEU A 91 3.55 3.08 -17.91
N GLN A 92 3.73 3.77 -19.05
CA GLN A 92 5.05 3.96 -19.65
C GLN A 92 5.97 4.83 -18.80
N LEU A 93 5.45 5.88 -18.17
CA LEU A 93 6.23 6.75 -17.31
C LEU A 93 6.63 6.02 -16.01
N LEU A 94 5.76 5.19 -15.45
CA LEU A 94 6.10 4.29 -14.34
C LEU A 94 7.23 3.32 -14.71
N LYS A 95 7.17 2.72 -15.90
CA LYS A 95 8.24 1.84 -16.40
C LYS A 95 9.56 2.56 -16.59
N LEU A 96 9.54 3.81 -17.07
CA LEU A 96 10.74 4.63 -17.22
C LEU A 96 11.39 4.92 -15.86
N LEU A 97 10.59 5.28 -14.85
CA LEU A 97 11.12 5.47 -13.49
C LEU A 97 11.68 4.18 -12.90
N ALA A 98 10.99 3.06 -13.07
CA ALA A 98 11.46 1.74 -12.65
C ALA A 98 12.83 1.41 -13.28
N SER A 99 13.02 1.72 -14.56
CA SER A 99 14.30 1.48 -15.25
C SER A 99 15.46 2.35 -14.75
N SER A 100 15.16 3.40 -13.98
CA SER A 100 16.13 4.37 -13.48
C SER A 100 16.51 4.14 -12.01
N ASN A 101 15.73 3.36 -11.26
CA ASN A 101 15.93 3.12 -9.83
C ASN A 101 15.40 1.73 -9.43
N ASP A 102 16.30 0.83 -9.04
CA ASP A 102 16.00 -0.54 -8.64
C ASP A 102 15.10 -0.63 -7.39
N GLU A 103 15.18 0.36 -6.50
CA GLU A 103 14.29 0.45 -5.32
C GLU A 103 12.86 0.75 -5.76
N VAL A 104 12.72 1.69 -6.71
CA VAL A 104 11.44 2.01 -7.35
C VAL A 104 10.94 0.80 -8.16
N GLU A 105 11.78 0.09 -8.90
CA GLU A 105 11.36 -1.11 -9.64
C GLU A 105 10.72 -2.18 -8.74
N ASN A 106 11.25 -2.38 -7.53
CA ASN A 106 10.74 -3.40 -6.60
C ASN A 106 9.39 -3.04 -5.95
N ILE A 107 8.98 -1.78 -6.01
CA ILE A 107 7.78 -1.27 -5.33
C ILE A 107 6.65 -0.86 -6.28
N ILE A 108 6.88 -0.86 -7.61
CA ILE A 108 5.84 -0.64 -8.63
C ILE A 108 5.60 -1.88 -9.51
N LEU A 109 4.45 -1.88 -10.20
CA LEU A 109 4.03 -2.90 -11.16
C LEU A 109 3.95 -4.32 -10.56
N GLU A 110 4.54 -5.32 -11.22
CA GLU A 110 4.41 -6.75 -10.90
C GLU A 110 5.20 -7.19 -9.65
N LYS A 111 6.21 -6.40 -9.25
CA LYS A 111 7.04 -6.68 -8.06
C LYS A 111 6.43 -6.09 -6.78
N ALA A 112 5.47 -5.17 -6.91
CA ALA A 112 4.82 -4.54 -5.77
C ALA A 112 4.05 -5.58 -4.91
N PRO A 113 4.22 -5.56 -3.57
CA PRO A 113 3.51 -6.50 -2.71
C PRO A 113 1.99 -6.30 -2.81
N TYR A 114 1.26 -7.41 -2.98
CA TYR A 114 -0.21 -7.48 -3.10
C TYR A 114 -0.81 -6.66 -4.25
N ASN A 115 -0.88 -7.25 -5.47
CA ASN A 115 -1.67 -6.78 -6.62
C ASN A 115 -1.87 -5.25 -6.63
N SER A 116 -0.79 -4.47 -6.67
CA SER A 116 -0.91 -3.03 -6.43
C SER A 116 -1.93 -2.43 -7.42
N LYS A 117 -3.11 -2.08 -6.90
CA LYS A 117 -4.31 -1.86 -7.73
C LYS A 117 -4.33 -0.45 -8.33
N TYR A 118 -3.21 0.26 -8.33
CA TYR A 118 -3.09 1.66 -8.78
C TYR A 118 -3.34 1.84 -10.28
N THR A 119 -3.31 0.75 -11.06
CA THR A 119 -3.73 0.71 -12.46
C THR A 119 -5.24 0.51 -12.64
N SER A 120 -5.98 0.18 -11.58
CA SER A 120 -7.43 0.05 -11.64
C SER A 120 -8.08 1.39 -11.91
N ILE A 121 -9.07 1.38 -12.81
CA ILE A 121 -9.84 2.57 -13.18
C ILE A 121 -10.49 3.26 -11.98
N ASP A 122 -11.00 2.49 -11.02
CA ASP A 122 -11.69 3.03 -9.85
C ASP A 122 -10.71 3.75 -8.92
N ILE A 123 -9.51 3.18 -8.76
CA ILE A 123 -8.46 3.77 -7.92
C ILE A 123 -7.84 5.00 -8.59
N GLN A 124 -7.60 4.97 -9.91
CA GLN A 124 -7.15 6.16 -10.63
C GLN A 124 -8.15 7.32 -10.53
N LYS A 125 -9.46 7.03 -10.58
CA LYS A 125 -10.52 8.03 -10.38
C LYS A 125 -10.57 8.55 -8.95
N GLU A 126 -10.42 7.67 -7.96
CA GLU A 126 -10.40 8.06 -6.55
C GLU A 126 -9.20 8.97 -6.26
N ILE A 127 -8.01 8.57 -6.72
CA ILE A 127 -6.79 9.38 -6.63
C ILE A 127 -7.00 10.75 -7.30
N LEU A 128 -7.52 10.78 -8.53
CA LEU A 128 -7.83 12.03 -9.23
C LEU A 128 -8.80 12.90 -8.43
N SER A 129 -9.83 12.33 -7.83
CA SER A 129 -10.80 13.07 -7.03
C SER A 129 -10.18 13.63 -5.75
N ILE A 130 -9.34 12.87 -5.06
CA ILE A 130 -8.63 13.34 -3.85
C ILE A 130 -7.71 14.49 -4.22
N ILE A 131 -6.93 14.32 -5.29
CA ILE A 131 -6.01 15.35 -5.79
C ILE A 131 -6.75 16.63 -6.16
N ALA A 132 -7.83 16.51 -6.94
CA ALA A 132 -8.62 17.67 -7.37
C ALA A 132 -9.17 18.41 -6.15
N ASN A 133 -9.66 17.70 -5.14
CA ASN A 133 -10.16 18.30 -3.90
C ASN A 133 -9.06 19.02 -3.12
N GLU A 134 -7.86 18.43 -2.98
CA GLU A 134 -6.74 19.09 -2.30
C GLU A 134 -6.23 20.31 -3.07
N PHE A 135 -6.13 20.20 -4.40
CA PHE A 135 -5.74 21.32 -5.26
C PHE A 135 -6.72 22.50 -5.15
N TRP A 136 -8.03 22.23 -5.16
CA TRP A 136 -9.06 23.25 -4.95
C TRP A 136 -8.99 23.89 -3.57
N LYS A 137 -8.73 23.10 -2.51
CA LYS A 137 -8.51 23.65 -1.16
C LYS A 137 -7.30 24.57 -1.11
N LEU A 138 -6.19 24.19 -1.76
CA LEU A 138 -4.98 25.01 -1.80
C LEU A 138 -5.25 26.35 -2.48
N ILE A 139 -5.86 26.34 -3.68
CA ILE A 139 -6.24 27.57 -4.39
C ILE A 139 -7.21 28.41 -3.56
N HIS A 140 -8.24 27.78 -2.98
CA HIS A 140 -9.23 28.48 -2.17
C HIS A 140 -8.59 29.17 -0.97
N ASN A 141 -7.65 28.52 -0.29
CA ASN A 141 -6.94 29.10 0.84
C ASN A 141 -6.01 30.23 0.39
N GLU A 142 -5.28 30.06 -0.71
CA GLU A 142 -4.39 31.10 -1.27
C GLU A 142 -5.16 32.37 -1.69
N VAL A 143 -6.33 32.20 -2.32
CA VAL A 143 -7.19 33.33 -2.75
C VAL A 143 -8.01 33.90 -1.59
N GLY A 144 -8.41 33.09 -0.61
CA GLY A 144 -9.23 33.49 0.53
C GLY A 144 -8.47 34.19 1.66
N ASP A 145 -7.15 33.99 1.74
CA ASP A 145 -6.24 34.70 2.66
C ASP A 145 -5.68 36.02 2.06
N SER A 146 -6.16 36.43 0.87
CA SER A 146 -5.81 37.69 0.18
C SER A 146 -6.91 38.74 0.32
#